data_AF-A0A1B6DLR2-F1
#
_entry.id   AF-A0A1B6DLR2-F1
#
_cell.length_a   1.000
_cell.length_b   1.000
_cell.length_c   1.000
_cell.angle_alpha   90.00
_cell.angle_beta   90.00
_cell.angle_gamma   90.00
#
_symmetry.space_group_name_H-M   'P 1'
#
loop_
_entity.id
_entity.type
_entity.pdbx_description
1 polymer ?
#
loop_
_entity_poly.entity_id
_entity_poly.type
_entity_poly.pdbx_seq_one_letter_code
_entity_poly.pdbx_strand_id
1 'polypeptide(L)'
;MTTVQFHKGPLYFYYLSYRGNYTLSYNFGNTKDYFGVSHADDLIYFFSFKHLPKLTGKDLDVSQKLIELWTNFATFRHPTPLNPSFTFWEPTTTRGIKYLHISNDGFVIKENLLKKKADFWISLGLKDNLKFNKQKKNQVHTDEL
;
A
#
# COMPACT_ATOMS: atom_id res chain seq x y z
N MET A 1 -11.88 -2.80 -8.03
CA MET A 1 -10.92 -3.41 -7.10
C MET A 1 -11.39 -4.81 -6.73
N THR A 2 -10.94 -5.80 -7.49
CA THR A 2 -11.42 -7.19 -7.44
C THR A 2 -10.54 -8.11 -6.60
N THR A 3 -9.26 -7.79 -6.45
CA THR A 3 -8.29 -8.62 -5.70
C THR A 3 -8.70 -8.85 -4.24
N VAL A 4 -9.25 -7.82 -3.57
CA VAL A 4 -9.74 -7.95 -2.19
C VAL A 4 -10.91 -8.93 -2.07
N GLN A 5 -11.75 -9.01 -3.10
CA GLN A 5 -12.96 -9.83 -3.07
C GLN A 5 -12.68 -11.33 -3.28
N PHE A 6 -11.58 -11.67 -3.97
CA PHE A 6 -11.27 -13.06 -4.36
C PHE A 6 -10.15 -13.69 -3.52
N HIS A 7 -9.48 -12.93 -2.65
CA HIS A 7 -8.41 -13.46 -1.80
C HIS A 7 -8.95 -14.16 -0.55
N LYS A 8 -8.48 -15.39 -0.30
CA LYS A 8 -8.82 -16.18 0.90
C LYS A 8 -7.75 -15.95 1.97
N GLY A 9 -7.85 -14.84 2.70
CA GLY A 9 -6.95 -14.51 3.81
C GLY A 9 -6.90 -13.01 4.11
N PRO A 10 -6.34 -12.61 5.27
CA PRO A 10 -6.21 -11.21 5.63
C PRO A 10 -5.30 -10.49 4.63
N LEU A 11 -5.70 -9.29 4.23
CA LEU A 11 -4.99 -8.45 3.29
C LEU A 11 -4.55 -7.16 3.98
N TYR A 12 -3.31 -6.77 3.81
CA TYR A 12 -2.73 -5.59 4.45
C TYR A 12 -2.23 -4.63 3.38
N PHE A 13 -2.86 -3.45 3.30
CA PHE A 13 -2.48 -2.41 2.35
C PHE A 13 -1.64 -1.35 3.07
N TYR A 14 -0.60 -0.86 2.41
CA TYR A 14 0.11 0.35 2.83
C TYR A 14 0.07 1.41 1.72
N TYR A 15 0.21 2.67 2.10
CA TYR A 15 0.40 3.78 1.19
C TYR A 15 1.56 4.64 1.71
N LEU A 16 2.68 4.60 0.99
CA LEU A 16 3.85 5.40 1.32
C LEU A 16 3.73 6.79 0.69
N SER A 17 3.73 7.82 1.54
CA SER A 17 3.81 9.23 1.17
C SER A 17 4.90 9.98 1.95
N TYR A 18 5.69 9.27 2.74
CA TYR A 18 6.83 9.80 3.49
C TYR A 18 7.88 10.38 2.54
N ARG A 19 8.11 11.68 2.65
CA ARG A 19 9.20 12.38 1.98
C ARG A 19 10.49 12.18 2.77
N GLY A 20 11.37 11.30 2.28
CA GLY A 20 12.73 11.14 2.79
C GLY A 20 13.71 12.13 2.17
N ASN A 21 14.97 12.07 2.62
CA ASN A 21 16.04 12.91 2.08
C ASN A 21 16.55 12.42 0.71
N TYR A 22 16.23 11.18 0.34
CA TYR A 22 16.66 10.54 -0.89
C TYR A 22 15.46 10.07 -1.71
N THR A 23 15.59 10.10 -3.03
CA THR A 23 14.61 9.59 -3.98
C THR A 23 15.33 9.03 -5.19
N LEU A 24 14.81 7.94 -5.73
CA LEU A 24 15.28 7.34 -6.98
C LEU A 24 14.80 8.16 -8.19
N SER A 25 13.75 8.98 -8.06
CA SER A 25 13.26 9.82 -9.15
C SER A 25 14.30 10.79 -9.70
N TYR A 26 15.21 11.32 -8.89
CA TYR A 26 16.28 12.20 -9.36
C TYR A 26 17.26 11.48 -10.30
N ASN A 27 17.47 10.18 -10.07
CA ASN A 27 18.36 9.37 -10.91
C ASN A 27 17.70 9.02 -12.25
N PHE A 28 16.37 8.85 -12.28
CA PHE A 28 15.64 8.43 -13.49
C PHE A 28 14.99 9.59 -14.26
N GLY A 29 14.70 10.71 -13.60
CA GLY A 29 13.90 11.82 -14.14
C GLY A 29 14.71 12.98 -14.69
N ASN A 30 16.05 12.97 -14.59
CA ASN A 30 16.94 14.05 -15.00
C ASN A 30 16.51 15.44 -14.48
N THR A 31 15.95 15.49 -13.27
CA THR A 31 15.48 16.69 -12.59
C THR A 31 15.74 16.57 -11.09
N LYS A 32 15.87 17.72 -10.42
CA LYS A 32 15.95 17.82 -8.96
C LYS A 32 14.64 18.32 -8.34
N ASP A 33 13.60 18.50 -9.15
CA ASP A 33 12.30 18.93 -8.68
C ASP A 33 11.60 17.80 -7.92
N TYR A 34 11.02 18.14 -6.78
CA TYR A 34 10.29 17.18 -5.97
C TYR A 34 8.82 17.09 -6.42
N PHE A 35 8.46 15.96 -7.05
CA PHE A 35 7.09 15.68 -7.51
C PHE A 35 6.29 14.76 -6.59
N GLY A 36 6.85 14.40 -5.43
CA GLY A 36 6.27 13.43 -4.51
C GLY A 36 7.11 12.16 -4.40
N VAL A 37 6.61 11.21 -3.60
CA VAL A 37 7.19 9.87 -3.50
C VAL A 37 6.94 9.13 -4.80
N SER A 38 8.03 8.75 -5.45
CA SER A 38 8.01 8.11 -6.76
C SER A 38 7.97 6.58 -6.64
N HIS A 39 7.74 5.92 -7.77
CA HIS A 39 7.84 4.46 -7.82
C HIS A 39 9.25 4.00 -7.41
N ALA A 40 9.32 2.91 -6.64
CA ALA A 40 10.53 2.32 -6.07
C ALA A 40 11.23 3.11 -4.95
N ASP A 41 10.74 4.30 -4.55
CA ASP A 41 11.31 5.02 -3.40
C ASP A 41 11.17 4.26 -2.08
N ASP A 42 10.20 3.35 -1.97
CA ASP A 42 10.05 2.49 -0.80
C ASP A 42 11.24 1.54 -0.61
N LEU A 43 11.89 1.11 -1.70
CA LEU A 43 13.05 0.23 -1.66
C LEU A 43 14.23 0.84 -0.90
N ILE A 44 14.36 2.18 -0.91
CA ILE A 44 15.42 2.89 -0.18
C ILE A 44 15.40 2.53 1.31
N TYR A 45 14.22 2.26 1.87
CA TYR A 45 14.04 1.93 3.28
C TYR A 45 14.18 0.45 3.60
N PHE A 46 14.27 -0.43 2.59
CA PHE A 46 14.49 -1.88 2.75
C PHE A 46 15.92 -2.29 2.43
N PHE A 47 16.57 -1.62 1.47
CA PHE A 47 17.84 -2.05 0.91
C PHE A 47 18.87 -0.93 0.90
N SER A 48 20.13 -1.30 1.14
CA SER A 48 21.26 -0.38 0.98
C SER A 48 21.64 -0.24 -0.50
N PHE A 49 21.55 0.97 -1.04
CA PHE A 49 21.98 1.28 -2.39
C PHE A 49 23.39 1.88 -2.39
N LYS A 50 24.30 1.34 -3.22
CA LYS A 50 25.71 1.81 -3.28
C LYS A 50 25.87 3.29 -3.60
N HIS A 51 24.92 3.87 -4.33
CA HIS A 51 24.94 5.27 -4.76
C HIS A 51 24.19 6.22 -3.82
N LEU A 52 23.61 5.71 -2.73
CA LEU A 52 22.96 6.51 -1.69
C LEU A 52 23.77 6.47 -0.40
N PRO A 53 23.85 7.58 0.34
CA PRO A 53 24.39 7.55 1.70
C PRO A 53 23.59 6.63 2.61
N LYS A 54 24.20 6.22 3.73
CA LYS A 54 23.47 5.50 4.79
C LYS A 54 22.36 6.38 5.36
N LEU A 55 21.18 5.77 5.58
CA LEU A 55 20.06 6.46 6.21
C LEU A 55 20.41 6.86 7.65
N THR A 56 19.93 8.04 8.05
CA THR A 56 20.13 8.59 9.41
C THR A 56 18.87 9.33 9.87
N GLY A 57 18.75 9.58 11.17
CA GLY A 57 17.63 10.29 11.76
C GLY A 57 16.28 9.67 11.39
N LYS A 58 15.32 10.51 10.98
CA LYS A 58 13.96 10.07 10.65
C LYS A 58 13.90 9.03 9.51
N ASP A 59 14.79 9.11 8.53
CA ASP A 59 14.81 8.12 7.44
C ASP A 59 15.21 6.73 7.95
N LEU A 60 16.15 6.68 8.90
CA LEU A 60 16.55 5.44 9.55
C LEU A 60 15.41 4.90 10.43
N ASP A 61 14.72 5.76 11.18
CA ASP A 61 13.57 5.36 12.00
C ASP A 61 12.45 4.76 11.15
N VAL A 62 12.15 5.37 10.00
CA VAL A 62 11.16 4.84 9.03
C VAL A 62 11.62 3.50 8.46
N SER A 63 12.89 3.37 8.10
CA SER A 63 13.48 2.12 7.61
C SER A 63 13.38 1.00 8.64
N GLN A 64 13.75 1.25 9.90
CA GLN A 64 13.66 0.26 10.97
C GLN A 64 12.21 -0.20 11.19
N LYS A 65 11.25 0.73 11.24
CA LYS A 65 9.83 0.39 11.39
C LYS A 65 9.30 -0.40 10.20
N LEU A 66 9.65 -0.03 8.96
CA LEU A 66 9.25 -0.77 7.76
C LEU A 66 9.82 -2.20 7.77
N ILE A 67 11.10 -2.36 8.10
CA ILE A 67 11.74 -3.67 8.19
C ILE A 67 11.08 -4.53 9.27
N GLU A 68 10.75 -3.96 10.43
CA GLU A 68 10.07 -4.69 11.51
C GLU A 68 8.67 -5.14 11.09
N LEU A 69 7.87 -4.27 10.47
CA LEU A 69 6.55 -4.63 9.94
C LEU A 69 6.61 -5.76 8.90
N TRP A 70 7.58 -5.69 7.98
CA TRP A 70 7.75 -6.70 6.92
C TRP A 70 8.25 -8.04 7.46
N THR A 71 9.23 -8.02 8.36
CA THR A 71 9.76 -9.25 8.97
C THR A 71 8.72 -9.91 9.85
N ASN A 72 7.94 -9.14 10.62
CA ASN A 72 6.84 -9.65 11.43
C ASN A 72 5.76 -10.31 10.56
N PHE A 73 5.41 -9.72 9.41
CA PHE A 73 4.52 -10.35 8.45
C PHE A 73 5.09 -11.68 7.90
N ALA A 74 6.37 -11.70 7.53
CA ALA A 74 7.02 -12.91 7.02
C ALA A 74 7.07 -14.05 8.05
N THR A 75 7.27 -13.72 9.33
CA THR A 75 7.36 -14.71 10.42
C THR A 75 5.99 -15.17 10.90
N PHE A 76 5.04 -14.26 11.09
CA PHE A 76 3.79 -14.55 11.81
C PHE A 76 2.52 -14.43 10.94
N ARG A 77 2.66 -14.04 9.66
CA ARG A 77 1.53 -13.70 8.76
C ARG A 77 0.66 -12.55 9.27
N HIS A 78 1.19 -11.78 10.20
CA HIS A 78 0.58 -10.62 10.82
C HIS A 78 1.61 -9.49 10.83
N PRO A 79 1.34 -8.31 10.30
CA PRO A 79 2.40 -7.30 10.13
C PRO A 79 2.70 -6.49 11.39
N THR A 80 1.80 -6.44 12.39
CA THR A 80 2.05 -5.64 13.60
C THR A 80 2.81 -6.45 14.66
N PRO A 81 4.00 -6.00 15.09
CA PRO A 81 4.73 -6.58 16.22
C PRO A 81 3.99 -6.40 17.54
N LEU A 82 4.32 -7.21 18.53
CA LEU A 82 3.86 -7.04 19.92
C LEU A 82 4.64 -5.91 20.62
N ASN A 83 4.62 -4.71 20.04
CA ASN A 83 5.31 -3.54 20.55
C ASN A 83 4.34 -2.33 20.52
N PRO A 84 4.09 -1.67 21.66
CA PRO A 84 3.13 -0.57 21.75
C PRO A 84 3.52 0.68 20.93
N SER A 85 4.77 0.76 20.46
CA SER A 85 5.24 1.83 19.57
C SER A 85 4.71 1.72 18.13
N PHE A 86 4.07 0.60 17.79
CA PHE A 86 3.50 0.35 16.47
C PHE A 86 1.99 0.56 16.46
N THR A 87 1.53 1.33 15.48
CA THR A 87 0.12 1.39 15.14
C THR A 87 -0.36 0.01 14.69
N PHE A 88 -1.45 -0.46 15.27
CA PHE A 88 -2.07 -1.72 14.87
C PHE A 88 -2.48 -1.66 13.39
N TRP A 89 -1.87 -2.51 12.58
CA TRP A 89 -2.07 -2.54 11.14
C TRP A 89 -3.23 -3.48 10.84
N GLU A 90 -4.43 -2.92 10.87
CA GLU A 90 -5.66 -3.66 10.63
C GLU A 90 -5.71 -4.27 9.22
N PRO A 91 -6.18 -5.51 9.07
CA PRO A 91 -6.46 -6.08 7.76
C PRO A 91 -7.60 -5.31 7.08
N THR A 92 -7.48 -5.18 5.77
CA THR A 92 -8.52 -4.57 4.94
C THR A 92 -9.70 -5.52 4.78
N THR A 93 -10.90 -4.95 4.59
CA THR A 93 -12.11 -5.73 4.31
C THR A 93 -12.72 -5.33 2.98
N THR A 94 -13.72 -6.08 2.52
CA THR A 94 -14.51 -5.74 1.32
C THR A 94 -15.33 -4.46 1.51
N ARG A 95 -15.63 -4.06 2.75
CA ARG A 95 -16.36 -2.83 3.10
C ARG A 95 -15.36 -1.76 3.54
N GLY A 96 -14.76 -1.09 2.55
CA GLY A 96 -13.82 0.00 2.79
C GLY A 96 -12.37 -0.49 2.91
N ILE A 97 -11.53 0.01 2.01
CA ILE A 97 -10.11 -0.35 2.02
C ILE A 97 -9.43 0.44 3.12
N LYS A 98 -9.14 -0.24 4.23
CA LYS A 98 -8.18 0.19 5.24
C LYS A 98 -6.76 0.00 4.74
N TYR A 99 -5.90 0.95 5.08
CA TYR A 99 -4.48 0.91 4.74
C TYR A 99 -3.65 1.65 5.79
N LEU A 100 -2.41 1.20 5.95
CA LEU A 100 -1.41 1.90 6.74
C LEU A 100 -0.84 3.05 5.92
N HIS A 101 -1.14 4.28 6.32
CA HIS A 101 -0.57 5.49 5.75
C HIS A 101 0.78 5.78 6.41
N ILE A 102 1.83 5.83 5.61
CA ILE A 102 3.20 6.09 6.06
C ILE A 102 3.59 7.47 5.53
N SER A 103 3.50 8.50 6.38
CA SER A 103 3.82 9.89 6.03
C SER A 103 4.84 10.49 6.98
N ASN A 104 5.24 11.74 6.74
CA ASN A 104 6.14 12.48 7.64
C ASN A 104 5.56 12.73 9.04
N ASP A 105 4.24 12.56 9.22
CA ASP A 105 3.54 12.64 10.52
C ASP A 105 3.53 11.30 11.25
N GLY A 106 4.00 10.22 10.62
CA GLY A 106 4.07 8.88 11.18
C GLY A 106 3.21 7.85 10.46
N PHE A 107 2.92 6.77 11.18
CA PHE A 107 2.27 5.56 10.68
C PHE A 107 0.84 5.51 11.22
N VAL A 108 -0.17 5.69 10.37
CA VAL A 108 -1.57 5.86 10.80
C VAL A 108 -2.50 5.03 9.91
N ILE A 109 -3.47 4.32 10.49
CA ILE A 109 -4.51 3.65 9.72
C ILE A 109 -5.47 4.68 9.12
N LYS A 110 -5.71 4.57 7.81
CA LYS A 110 -6.68 5.38 7.08
C LYS A 110 -7.56 4.49 6.21
N GLU A 111 -8.66 5.06 5.72
CA GLU A 111 -9.64 4.38 4.88
C GLU A 111 -9.81 5.07 3.54
N ASN A 112 -10.42 4.37 2.59
CA ASN A 112 -10.85 4.91 1.29
C ASN A 112 -9.67 5.42 0.44
N LEU A 113 -8.58 4.65 0.40
CA LEU A 113 -7.37 4.96 -0.37
C LEU A 113 -7.72 5.36 -1.80
N LEU A 114 -7.44 6.63 -2.15
CA LEU A 114 -7.64 7.19 -3.49
C LEU A 114 -9.03 6.93 -4.09
N LYS A 115 -10.07 6.80 -3.25
CA LYS A 115 -11.41 6.36 -3.66
C LYS A 115 -11.97 7.14 -4.85
N LYS A 116 -11.84 8.48 -4.85
CA LYS A 116 -12.29 9.33 -5.98
C LYS A 116 -11.64 8.96 -7.31
N LYS A 117 -10.34 8.65 -7.31
CA LYS A 117 -9.62 8.22 -8.51
C LYS A 117 -10.06 6.83 -8.94
N ALA A 118 -10.22 5.91 -7.99
CA ALA A 118 -10.72 4.57 -8.27
C ALA A 118 -12.14 4.60 -8.87
N ASP A 119 -13.03 5.39 -8.28
CA ASP A 119 -14.41 5.59 -8.77
C ASP A 119 -14.41 6.17 -10.19
N PHE A 120 -13.56 7.15 -10.47
CA PHE A 120 -13.38 7.70 -11.82
C PHE A 120 -13.00 6.61 -12.83
N TRP A 121 -11.95 5.83 -12.57
CA TRP A 121 -11.52 4.77 -13.49
C TRP A 121 -12.58 3.67 -13.67
N ILE A 122 -13.32 3.33 -12.61
CA ILE A 122 -14.45 2.39 -12.69
C ILE A 122 -15.56 2.95 -13.58
N SER A 123 -15.88 4.24 -13.46
CA SER A 123 -16.95 4.90 -14.21
C SER A 123 -16.72 4.91 -15.72
N LEU A 124 -15.47 4.79 -16.18
CA LEU A 124 -15.13 4.75 -17.60
C LEU A 124 -15.62 3.48 -18.32
N GLY A 125 -16.03 2.43 -17.60
CA GLY A 125 -16.67 1.25 -18.22
C GLY A 125 -15.78 0.48 -19.22
N LEU A 126 -14.45 0.63 -19.14
CA LEU A 126 -13.50 -0.01 -20.07
C LEU A 126 -13.65 -1.54 -20.04
N LYS A 127 -13.46 -2.19 -21.20
CA LYS A 127 -13.88 -3.58 -21.51
C LYS A 127 -13.44 -4.67 -20.54
N ASP A 128 -12.43 -4.44 -19.71
CA ASP A 128 -12.10 -5.35 -18.60
C ASP A 128 -13.30 -5.53 -17.68
N ASN A 129 -14.13 -4.49 -17.47
CA ASN A 129 -15.37 -4.52 -16.68
C ASN A 129 -16.49 -5.43 -17.26
N LEU A 130 -16.42 -5.86 -18.53
CA LEU A 130 -17.49 -6.62 -19.20
C LEU A 130 -17.49 -8.11 -18.86
N LYS A 131 -16.34 -8.71 -18.47
CA LYS A 131 -16.33 -10.09 -17.94
C LYS A 131 -16.99 -10.18 -16.55
N PHE A 132 -17.08 -9.07 -15.84
CA PHE A 132 -17.58 -9.02 -14.46
C PHE A 132 -19.11 -8.98 -14.38
N ASN A 133 -19.79 -8.29 -15.29
CA ASN A 133 -21.27 -8.27 -15.30
C ASN A 133 -21.89 -9.58 -15.79
N LYS A 134 -21.14 -10.40 -16.55
CA LYS A 134 -21.60 -11.72 -16.99
C LYS A 134 -21.58 -12.75 -15.85
N GLN A 135 -20.63 -12.66 -14.92
CA GLN A 135 -20.53 -13.58 -13.78
C GLN A 135 -21.54 -13.28 -12.67
N LYS A 136 -21.80 -12.00 -12.36
CA LYS A 136 -22.84 -11.61 -11.40
C LYS A 136 -24.26 -12.03 -11.83
N LYS A 137 -24.57 -11.96 -13.13
CA LYS A 137 -25.88 -12.38 -13.66
C LYS A 137 -26.13 -13.90 -13.52
N ASN A 138 -25.08 -14.71 -13.56
CA ASN A 138 -25.21 -16.16 -13.47
C ASN A 138 -25.28 -16.68 -12.03
N GLN A 139 -24.89 -15.88 -11.03
CA GLN A 139 -24.95 -16.24 -9.61
C GLN A 139 -26.32 -15.93 -8.98
N VAL A 140 -27.02 -14.88 -9.47
CA VAL A 140 -28.37 -14.53 -8.99
C VAL A 140 -29.43 -15.53 -9.47
N HIS A 141 -29.18 -16.27 -10.55
CA HIS A 141 -30.16 -17.23 -11.09
C HIS A 141 -30.10 -18.62 -10.43
N THR A 142 -29.03 -18.94 -9.69
CA THR A 142 -28.88 -20.25 -9.02
C THR A 142 -29.36 -20.28 -7.57
N ASP A 143 -29.76 -19.13 -7.01
CA ASP A 143 -30.25 -19.01 -5.63
C ASP A 143 -31.79 -18.95 -5.53
N GLU A 144 -32.51 -19.18 -6.65
CA GLU A 144 -33.99 -19.26 -6.72
C GLU A 144 -34.52 -20.66 -7.11
N LEU A 145 -33.76 -21.74 -6.88
CA LEU A 145 -34.23 -23.13 -6.99
C LEU A 145 -33.81 -23.99 -5.80
#